data_AF-A0A166CSX7-F1
#
_entry.id   AF-A0A166CSX7-F1
#
_cell.length_a   1.000
_cell.length_b   1.000
_cell.length_c   1.000
_cell.angle_alpha   90.00
_cell.angle_beta   90.00
_cell.angle_gamma   90.00
#
_symmetry.space_group_name_H-M   'P 1'
#
loop_
_entity.id
_entity.type
_entity.pdbx_description
1 polymer ?
#
loop_
_entity_poly.entity_id
_entity_poly.type
_entity_poly.pdbx_seq_one_letter_code
_entity_poly.pdbx_strand_id
1 'polypeptide(L)'
;MSSTTTLFIVLSCNATGCYITASSALPYRRTPPSWLKTGPEDLVDQIAKLARKGLTPSQIGVTLRDSHGIPQVRFVTDDYKVLRPSIPEDLWHLVKKAVAVRKHLKTNRKDKDSNFRLILIESRIHRLACYYKTKQQIPPSFKYDSATASTLIA
;
A
#
# COMPACT_ATOMS: atom_id res chain seq x y z
N MET A 1 24.36 21.95 -17.61
CA MET A 1 24.57 21.88 -16.15
C MET A 1 23.82 20.66 -15.63
N SER A 2 24.55 19.56 -15.51
CA SER A 2 24.08 18.22 -15.18
C SER A 2 23.74 18.09 -13.69
N SER A 3 22.45 18.05 -13.34
CA SER A 3 22.02 17.74 -11.97
C SER A 3 22.27 16.26 -11.69
N THR A 4 23.34 16.01 -10.94
CA THR A 4 23.68 14.75 -10.30
C THR A 4 22.53 14.24 -9.45
N THR A 5 22.00 13.07 -9.80
CA THR A 5 21.01 12.33 -9.03
C THR A 5 21.71 11.76 -7.78
N THR A 6 21.67 12.50 -6.68
CA THR A 6 22.20 12.04 -5.39
C THR A 6 21.29 10.94 -4.84
N LEU A 7 21.72 9.68 -4.99
CA LEU A 7 21.16 8.52 -4.32
C LEU A 7 21.55 8.60 -2.83
N PHE A 8 20.73 9.27 -2.02
CA PHE A 8 20.88 9.26 -0.57
C PHE A 8 20.34 7.94 -0.02
N ILE A 9 21.24 7.02 0.28
CA ILE A 9 20.96 5.78 1.01
C ILE A 9 20.83 6.14 2.50
N VAL A 10 19.62 6.00 3.06
CA VAL A 10 19.40 6.10 4.50
C VAL A 10 19.73 4.74 5.12
N LEU A 11 20.89 4.65 5.77
CA LEU A 11 21.27 3.51 6.60
C LEU A 11 20.43 3.54 7.89
N SER A 12 19.64 2.50 8.13
CA SER A 12 19.00 2.27 9.42
C SER A 12 19.42 0.89 9.92
N CYS A 13 20.06 0.87 11.09
CA CYS A 13 20.60 -0.34 11.70
C CYS A 13 19.62 -0.86 12.75
N ASN A 14 19.20 -2.12 12.65
CA ASN A 14 18.46 -2.79 13.72
C ASN A 14 19.04 -4.19 13.98
N ALA A 15 18.77 -4.75 15.16
CA ALA A 15 19.51 -5.84 15.82
C ALA A 15 19.65 -7.18 15.05
N THR A 16 19.12 -7.31 13.83
CA THR A 16 19.19 -8.52 12.99
C THR A 16 19.95 -8.33 11.67
N GLY A 17 20.51 -7.13 11.41
CA GLY A 17 21.41 -6.87 10.27
C GLY A 17 21.31 -5.45 9.71
N CYS A 18 22.37 -5.01 9.02
CA CYS A 18 22.39 -3.73 8.29
C CYS A 18 21.91 -3.98 6.85
N TYR A 19 20.73 -3.45 6.51
CA TYR A 19 20.20 -3.52 5.15
C TYR A 19 19.91 -2.10 4.65
N ILE A 20 20.25 -1.85 3.39
CA ILE A 20 19.75 -0.70 2.63
C ILE A 20 18.22 -0.77 2.65
N THR A 21 17.58 0.21 3.29
CA THR A 21 16.12 0.34 3.21
C THR A 21 15.79 0.89 1.82
N ALA A 22 15.27 0.03 0.94
CA ALA A 22 14.71 0.48 -0.33
C ALA A 22 13.48 1.35 -0.02
N SER A 23 13.68 2.67 -0.03
CA SER A 23 12.69 3.66 0.33
C SER A 23 12.67 4.77 -0.71
N SER A 24 11.50 5.35 -0.95
CA SER A 24 11.37 6.52 -1.81
C SER A 24 11.87 7.77 -1.08
N ALA A 25 12.85 8.46 -1.64
CA ALA A 25 13.28 9.77 -1.16
C ALA A 25 12.48 10.87 -1.85
N LEU A 26 11.64 11.58 -1.08
CA LEU A 26 10.89 12.72 -1.59
C LEU A 26 11.83 13.92 -1.80
N PRO A 27 11.61 14.74 -2.84
CA PRO A 27 12.37 15.96 -3.02
C PRO A 27 12.13 16.93 -1.85
N TYR A 28 13.13 17.77 -1.57
CA TYR A 28 13.02 18.81 -0.55
C TYR A 28 11.89 19.80 -0.87
N ARG A 29 11.83 20.25 -2.13
CA ARG A 29 10.79 21.16 -2.62
C ARG A 29 9.43 20.46 -2.66
N ARG A 30 8.43 21.03 -1.97
CA ARG A 30 7.06 20.50 -1.84
C ARG A 30 6.02 21.22 -2.70
N THR A 31 6.43 22.21 -3.48
CA THR A 31 5.57 22.88 -4.46
C THR A 31 5.49 22.08 -5.76
N PRO A 32 4.37 22.13 -6.49
CA PRO A 32 4.27 21.48 -7.79
C PRO A 32 5.33 22.05 -8.74
N PRO A 33 5.90 21.21 -9.62
CA PRO A 33 6.90 21.67 -10.56
C PRO A 33 6.28 22.60 -11.61
N SER A 34 7.05 23.57 -12.11
CA SER A 34 6.56 24.60 -13.03
C SER A 34 6.10 24.09 -14.40
N TRP A 35 6.53 22.90 -14.82
CA TRP A 35 6.11 22.27 -16.08
C TRP A 35 4.76 21.54 -15.97
N LEU A 36 4.25 21.31 -14.76
CA LEU A 36 2.99 20.64 -14.55
C LEU A 36 1.84 21.65 -14.75
N LYS A 37 1.09 21.46 -15.85
CA LYS A 37 0.00 22.35 -16.25
C LYS A 37 -1.39 21.84 -15.83
N THR A 38 -1.45 20.64 -15.26
CA THR A 38 -2.70 20.00 -14.88
C THR A 38 -3.29 20.66 -13.65
N GLY A 39 -4.55 21.11 -13.74
CA GLY A 39 -5.28 21.67 -12.60
C GLY A 39 -5.66 20.60 -11.57
N PRO A 40 -5.92 20.98 -10.32
CA PRO A 40 -6.32 20.03 -9.27
C PRO A 40 -7.66 19.34 -9.58
N GLU A 41 -8.60 20.02 -10.26
CA GLU A 41 -9.89 19.47 -10.69
C GLU A 41 -9.72 18.32 -11.70
N ASP A 42 -8.88 18.51 -12.72
CA ASP A 42 -8.62 17.49 -13.74
C ASP A 42 -7.99 16.23 -13.14
N LEU A 43 -7.15 16.40 -12.11
CA LEU A 43 -6.53 15.29 -11.40
C LEU A 43 -7.54 14.45 -10.62
N VAL A 44 -8.48 15.10 -9.94
CA VAL A 44 -9.54 14.39 -9.21
C VAL A 44 -10.40 13.57 -10.17
N ASP A 45 -10.70 14.11 -11.36
CA ASP A 45 -11.43 13.39 -12.39
C ASP A 45 -10.67 12.20 -12.96
N GLN A 46 -9.37 12.35 -13.21
CA GLN A 46 -8.50 11.25 -13.64
C GLN A 46 -8.44 10.14 -12.57
N ILE A 47 -8.28 10.53 -11.32
CA ILE A 47 -8.28 9.61 -10.17
C ILE A 47 -9.60 8.86 -10.08
N ALA A 48 -10.74 9.56 -10.20
CA ALA A 48 -12.06 8.94 -10.17
C ALA A 48 -12.25 7.96 -11.35
N LYS A 49 -11.78 8.30 -12.55
CA LYS A 49 -11.79 7.40 -13.72
C LYS A 49 -10.98 6.14 -13.48
N LEU A 50 -9.78 6.26 -12.89
CA LEU A 50 -8.92 5.12 -12.58
C LEU A 50 -9.48 4.26 -11.44
N ALA A 51 -10.09 4.88 -10.43
CA ALA A 51 -10.78 4.16 -9.35
C ALA A 51 -11.98 3.36 -9.86
N ARG A 52 -12.77 3.92 -10.81
CA ARG A 52 -13.87 3.19 -11.47
C ARG A 52 -13.40 1.96 -12.27
N LYS A 53 -12.14 1.97 -12.76
CA LYS A 53 -11.52 0.80 -13.39
C LYS A 53 -11.12 -0.29 -12.38
N GLY A 54 -11.27 -0.03 -11.07
CA GLY A 54 -10.93 -0.97 -10.00
C GLY A 54 -9.45 -0.99 -9.63
N LEU A 55 -8.67 0.03 -10.02
CA LEU A 55 -7.26 0.12 -9.64
C LEU A 55 -7.12 0.47 -8.15
N THR A 56 -6.11 -0.11 -7.51
CA THR A 56 -5.83 0.18 -6.11
C THR A 56 -5.15 1.55 -5.95
N PRO A 57 -5.29 2.23 -4.81
CA PRO A 57 -4.68 3.55 -4.59
C PRO A 57 -3.20 3.60 -4.94
N SER A 58 -2.45 2.56 -4.56
CA SER A 58 -1.03 2.43 -4.87
C SER A 58 -0.76 2.32 -6.38
N GLN A 59 -1.56 1.56 -7.12
CA GLN A 59 -1.45 1.43 -8.57
C GLN A 59 -1.82 2.72 -9.31
N ILE A 60 -2.83 3.44 -8.80
CA ILE A 60 -3.22 4.75 -9.33
C ILE A 60 -2.04 5.73 -9.23
N GLY A 61 -1.36 5.78 -8.08
CA GLY A 61 -0.19 6.63 -7.88
C GLY A 61 0.96 6.33 -8.86
N VAL A 62 1.21 5.05 -9.16
CA VAL A 62 2.22 4.64 -10.15
C VAL A 62 1.81 5.08 -11.56
N THR A 63 0.55 4.87 -11.93
CA THR A 63 0.02 5.24 -13.26
C THR A 63 0.06 6.76 -13.49
N LEU A 64 -0.23 7.56 -12.46
CA LEU A 64 -0.14 9.01 -12.53
C LEU A 64 1.31 9.49 -12.70
N ARG A 65 2.26 8.79 -12.06
CA ARG A 65 3.69 9.10 -12.18
C ARG A 65 4.24 8.77 -13.56
N ASP A 66 3.97 7.57 -14.05
CA ASP A 66 4.62 7.04 -15.25
C ASP A 66 3.94 7.51 -16.53
N SER A 67 2.61 7.58 -16.55
CA SER A 67 1.86 7.95 -17.77
C SER A 67 1.54 9.43 -17.87
N HIS A 68 1.19 10.08 -16.76
CA HIS A 68 0.74 11.49 -16.75
C HIS A 68 1.85 12.46 -16.34
N GLY A 69 3.00 11.96 -15.88
CA GLY A 69 4.14 12.79 -15.48
C GLY A 69 3.92 13.55 -14.17
N ILE A 70 2.98 13.14 -13.32
CA ILE A 70 2.68 13.78 -12.04
C ILE A 70 3.52 13.10 -10.96
N PRO A 71 4.54 13.76 -10.37
CA PRO A 71 5.45 13.08 -9.45
C PRO A 71 4.77 12.70 -8.13
N GLN A 72 3.95 13.62 -7.59
CA GLN A 72 3.26 13.47 -6.31
C GLN A 72 1.90 14.16 -6.35
N VAL A 73 0.83 13.39 -6.10
CA VAL A 73 -0.54 13.92 -6.03
C VAL A 73 -0.71 14.89 -4.86
N ARG A 74 0.01 14.64 -3.75
CA ARG A 74 -0.03 15.43 -2.51
C ARG A 74 0.42 16.88 -2.65
N PHE A 75 1.17 17.22 -3.70
CA PHE A 75 1.67 18.60 -3.91
C PHE A 75 0.75 19.42 -4.81
N VAL A 76 -0.17 18.76 -5.52
CA VAL A 76 -1.12 19.41 -6.41
C VAL A 76 -2.52 19.46 -5.79
N THR A 77 -2.90 18.40 -5.08
CA THR A 77 -4.21 18.27 -4.43
C THR A 77 -4.02 18.04 -2.93
N ASP A 78 -4.76 18.78 -2.12
CA ASP A 78 -4.73 18.66 -0.65
C ASP A 78 -5.54 17.45 -0.12
N ASP A 79 -6.45 16.92 -0.95
CA ASP A 79 -7.41 15.88 -0.57
C ASP A 79 -6.95 14.45 -0.91
N TYR A 80 -6.09 13.89 -0.07
CA TYR A 80 -5.73 12.46 -0.10
C TYR A 80 -6.87 11.52 0.34
N LYS A 81 -7.99 12.06 0.82
CA LYS A 81 -9.13 11.27 1.34
C LYS A 81 -9.99 10.64 0.25
N VAL A 82 -9.95 11.19 -0.97
CA VAL A 82 -10.75 10.73 -2.11
C VAL A 82 -10.42 9.28 -2.51
N LEU A 83 -9.24 8.78 -2.12
CA LEU A 83 -8.73 7.46 -2.50
C LEU A 83 -8.85 6.39 -1.41
N ARG A 84 -9.63 6.61 -0.34
CA ARG A 84 -9.71 5.66 0.78
C ARG A 84 -10.77 4.57 0.53
N PRO A 85 -10.39 3.33 0.20
CA PRO A 85 -11.33 2.22 0.16
C PRO A 85 -11.92 1.93 1.55
N SER A 86 -13.12 1.35 1.58
CA SER A 86 -13.82 0.91 2.80
C SER A 86 -12.97 -0.05 3.65
N ILE A 87 -12.20 -0.92 3.00
CA ILE A 87 -11.20 -1.78 3.65
C ILE A 87 -9.82 -1.24 3.26
N PRO A 88 -8.92 -0.99 4.22
CA PRO A 88 -7.56 -0.55 3.91
C PRO A 88 -6.82 -1.51 2.97
N GLU A 89 -6.14 -0.95 1.96
CA GLU A 89 -5.40 -1.68 0.93
C GLU A 89 -4.39 -2.68 1.54
N ASP A 90 -3.69 -2.27 2.59
CA ASP A 90 -2.69 -3.09 3.28
C ASP A 90 -3.28 -4.35 3.90
N LEU A 91 -4.46 -4.23 4.52
CA LEU A 91 -5.17 -5.35 5.13
C LEU A 91 -5.63 -6.31 4.03
N TRP A 92 -6.21 -5.79 2.95
CA TRP A 92 -6.70 -6.58 1.82
C TRP A 92 -5.58 -7.44 1.20
N HIS A 93 -4.40 -6.87 0.97
CA HIS A 93 -3.27 -7.60 0.39
C HIS A 93 -2.72 -8.69 1.32
N LEU A 94 -2.67 -8.46 2.63
CA LEU A 94 -2.20 -9.48 3.59
C LEU A 94 -3.18 -10.65 3.69
N VAL A 95 -4.48 -10.37 3.76
CA VAL A 95 -5.52 -11.41 3.77
C VAL A 95 -5.43 -12.21 2.45
N LYS A 96 -5.27 -11.54 1.30
CA LYS A 96 -5.12 -12.20 -0.01
C LYS A 96 -3.93 -13.16 -0.03
N LYS A 97 -2.80 -12.73 0.54
CA LYS A 97 -1.61 -13.57 0.69
C LYS A 97 -1.86 -14.77 1.61
N ALA A 98 -2.53 -14.55 2.75
CA ALA A 98 -2.87 -15.62 3.69
C ALA A 98 -3.77 -16.68 3.05
N VAL A 99 -4.79 -16.26 2.28
CA VAL A 99 -5.69 -17.18 1.55
C VAL A 99 -4.93 -18.00 0.52
N ALA A 100 -4.00 -17.39 -0.23
CA ALA A 100 -3.16 -18.11 -1.18
C ALA A 100 -2.29 -19.18 -0.50
N VAL A 101 -1.64 -18.83 0.62
CA VAL A 101 -0.81 -19.77 1.40
C VAL A 101 -1.66 -20.90 2.01
N ARG A 102 -2.86 -20.59 2.51
CA ARG A 102 -3.82 -21.60 3.01
C ARG A 102 -4.23 -22.57 1.91
N LYS A 103 -4.49 -22.08 0.69
CA LYS A 103 -4.82 -22.93 -0.48
C LYS A 103 -3.66 -23.87 -0.82
N HIS A 104 -2.42 -23.37 -0.78
CA HIS A 104 -1.21 -24.18 -0.99
C HIS A 104 -1.06 -25.28 0.07
N LEU A 105 -1.22 -24.94 1.36
CA LEU A 105 -1.07 -25.88 2.48
C LEU A 105 -2.16 -26.96 2.51
N LYS A 106 -3.34 -26.71 1.93
CA LYS A 106 -4.41 -27.72 1.82
C LYS A 106 -3.94 -28.96 1.04
N THR A 107 -3.15 -28.73 -0.02
CA THR A 107 -2.54 -29.78 -0.85
C THR A 107 -1.20 -30.23 -0.24
N ASN A 108 -0.37 -29.30 0.21
CA ASN A 108 1.00 -29.56 0.66
C ASN A 108 1.11 -29.50 2.19
N ARG A 109 0.58 -30.51 2.87
CA ARG A 109 0.52 -30.54 4.35
C ARG A 109 1.88 -30.68 5.05
N LYS A 110 2.92 -31.13 4.35
CA LYS A 110 4.26 -31.35 4.91
C LYS A 110 5.16 -30.11 4.86
N ASP A 111 4.72 -29.04 4.19
CA ASP A 111 5.50 -27.81 4.04
C ASP A 111 5.49 -26.97 5.33
N LYS A 112 6.54 -27.15 6.14
CA LYS A 112 6.73 -26.46 7.43
C LYS A 112 7.08 -24.98 7.25
N ASP A 113 7.77 -24.62 6.17
CA ASP A 113 8.24 -23.26 5.91
C ASP A 113 7.06 -22.36 5.54
N SER A 114 6.17 -22.82 4.66
CA SER A 114 4.93 -22.12 4.35
C SER A 114 3.99 -22.01 5.56
N ASN A 115 3.94 -23.04 6.41
CA ASN A 115 3.16 -23.00 7.65
C ASN A 115 3.71 -21.95 8.63
N PHE A 116 5.03 -21.87 8.79
CA PHE A 116 5.67 -20.83 9.60
C PHE A 116 5.40 -19.42 9.04
N ARG A 117 5.51 -19.24 7.72
CA ARG A 117 5.19 -17.95 7.07
C ARG A 117 3.73 -17.54 7.24
N LEU A 118 2.79 -18.50 7.22
CA LEU A 118 1.38 -18.22 7.48
C LEU A 118 1.18 -17.63 8.88
N ILE A 119 1.82 -18.20 9.91
CA ILE A 119 1.77 -17.68 11.30
C ILE A 119 2.27 -16.24 11.35
N LEU A 120 3.36 -15.91 10.64
CA LEU A 120 3.88 -14.54 10.58
C LEU A 120 2.90 -13.57 9.90
N ILE A 121 2.26 -14.00 8.80
CA ILE A 121 1.28 -13.18 8.08
C ILE A 121 0.04 -12.94 8.94
N GLU A 122 -0.51 -13.98 9.57
CA GLU A 122 -1.66 -13.86 10.47
C GLU A 122 -1.34 -12.93 11.64
N SER A 123 -0.16 -13.08 12.26
CA SER A 123 0.32 -12.18 13.32
C SER A 123 0.37 -10.71 12.87
N ARG A 124 0.78 -10.45 11.62
CA ARG A 124 0.78 -9.08 11.05
C ARG A 124 -0.63 -8.55 10.83
N ILE A 125 -1.56 -9.38 10.36
CA ILE A 125 -2.97 -9.00 10.18
C ILE A 125 -3.58 -8.58 11.51
N HIS A 126 -3.38 -9.35 12.58
CA HIS A 126 -3.89 -9.00 13.91
C HIS A 126 -3.34 -7.66 14.43
N ARG A 127 -2.05 -7.38 14.21
CA ARG A 127 -1.43 -6.10 14.58
C ARG A 127 -2.05 -4.92 13.82
N LEU A 128 -2.25 -5.06 12.51
CA LEU A 128 -2.87 -4.00 11.71
C LEU A 128 -4.35 -3.80 12.01
N ALA A 129 -5.10 -4.90 12.20
CA ALA A 129 -6.49 -4.82 12.62
C ALA A 129 -6.63 -4.06 13.94
N CYS A 130 -5.74 -4.30 14.91
CA CYS A 130 -5.71 -3.54 16.16
C CYS A 130 -5.50 -2.03 15.91
N TYR A 131 -4.49 -1.67 15.10
CA TYR A 131 -4.22 -0.27 14.75
C TYR A 131 -5.42 0.43 14.10
N TYR A 132 -6.06 -0.20 13.12
CA TYR A 132 -7.20 0.40 12.41
C TYR A 132 -8.48 0.48 13.24
N LYS A 133 -8.67 -0.43 14.21
CA LYS A 133 -9.72 -0.30 15.22
C LYS A 133 -9.51 0.93 16.09
N THR A 134 -8.29 1.14 16.59
CA THR A 134 -7.95 2.34 17.38
C THR A 134 -8.13 3.62 16.58
N LYS A 135 -7.82 3.60 15.27
CA LYS A 135 -8.01 4.75 14.36
C LYS A 135 -9.43 4.89 13.81
N GLN A 136 -10.37 4.04 14.23
CA GLN A 136 -11.79 4.06 13.82
C GLN A 136 -12.01 4.01 12.30
N GLN A 137 -11.06 3.42 11.55
CA GLN A 137 -11.19 3.23 10.09
C GLN A 137 -11.92 1.94 9.74
N ILE A 138 -12.06 1.02 10.70
CA ILE A 138 -12.72 -0.27 10.57
C ILE A 138 -13.68 -0.41 11.77
N PRO A 139 -14.84 -1.07 11.61
CA PRO A 139 -15.74 -1.33 12.73
C PRO A 139 -15.03 -2.08 13.87
N PRO A 140 -15.30 -1.74 15.14
CA PRO A 140 -14.64 -2.36 16.29
C PRO A 140 -14.92 -3.88 16.39
N SER A 141 -16.06 -4.32 15.86
CA SER A 141 -16.46 -5.73 15.76
C SER A 141 -15.66 -6.54 14.75
N PHE A 142 -14.85 -5.91 13.90
CA PHE A 142 -14.09 -6.61 12.87
C PHE A 142 -13.13 -7.64 13.49
N LYS A 143 -13.23 -8.90 13.08
CA LYS A 143 -12.32 -9.96 13.52
C LYS A 143 -11.81 -10.71 12.30
N TYR A 144 -10.51 -10.96 12.27
CA TYR A 144 -9.91 -11.83 11.27
C TYR A 144 -10.08 -13.27 11.73
N ASP A 145 -10.88 -14.03 10.98
CA ASP A 145 -10.99 -15.48 11.12
C ASP A 145 -10.60 -16.15 9.79
N SER A 146 -9.83 -17.25 9.89
CA SER A 146 -9.26 -17.90 8.71
C SER A 146 -10.30 -18.53 7.77
N ALA A 147 -11.45 -18.94 8.32
CA ALA A 147 -12.56 -19.50 7.54
C ALA A 147 -13.29 -18.44 6.71
N THR A 148 -13.49 -17.24 7.26
CA THR A 148 -14.19 -16.12 6.62
C THR A 148 -13.27 -15.27 5.74
N ALA A 149 -11.94 -15.47 5.82
CA ALA A 149 -10.96 -14.72 5.05
C ALA A 149 -11.23 -14.72 3.53
N SER A 150 -11.76 -15.83 2.99
CA SER A 150 -12.07 -15.94 1.56
C SER A 150 -13.24 -15.07 1.11
N THR A 151 -14.27 -14.88 1.96
CA THR A 151 -15.44 -14.05 1.66
C THR A 151 -15.18 -12.56 1.85
N LEU A 152 -14.15 -12.20 2.62
CA LEU A 152 -13.76 -10.80 2.87
C LEU A 152 -13.03 -10.14 1.67
N ILE A 153 -12.53 -10.95 0.73
CA ILE A 153 -11.78 -10.48 -0.44
C ILE A 153 -12.63 -10.58 -1.72
N ALA A 154 -13.68 -11.41 -1.69
CA ALA A 154 -14.56 -11.67 -2.81
C ALA A 154 -15.42 -10.46 -3.19
#